data_AF-A0A558HWW0-F1
#
_entry.id   AF-A0A558HWW0-F1
#
_cell.length_a   1.000
_cell.length_b   1.000
_cell.length_c   1.000
_cell.angle_alpha   90.00
_cell.angle_beta   90.00
_cell.angle_gamma   90.00
#
_symmetry.space_group_name_H-M   'P 1'
#
loop_
_entity.id
_entity.type
_entity.pdbx_description
1 polymer ?
#
loop_
_entity_poly.entity_id
_entity_poly.type
_entity_poly.pdbx_seq_one_letter_code
_entity_poly.pdbx_strand_id
1 'polypeptide(L)'
;MQVKKAYVADLKALHAECGSNYLRLTRILGKVEAGDSFAFPLSGSQGDFGTLLLEVVECAPYTTMVTVAQTGVLDHIIDSPRMSVHLYHDVRMAEVTDFQRQRHFEGRNRYPNPRMHQPDEKLQLNRFLGEWLTHVQAFGQADVPELP
;
A
#
# COMPACT_ATOMS: atom_id res chain seq x y z
N MET A 1 -6.96 -30.69 -24.41
CA MET A 1 -7.41 -29.66 -23.44
C MET A 1 -6.30 -29.51 -22.41
N GLN A 2 -5.44 -28.49 -22.51
CA GLN A 2 -4.32 -28.29 -21.58
C GLN A 2 -4.87 -27.80 -20.23
N VAL A 3 -4.68 -28.60 -19.18
CA VAL A 3 -4.99 -28.19 -17.81
C VAL A 3 -4.00 -27.07 -17.45
N LYS A 4 -4.46 -25.82 -17.37
CA LYS A 4 -3.64 -24.70 -16.91
C LYS A 4 -3.15 -25.03 -15.49
N LYS A 5 -1.82 -25.05 -15.33
CA LYS A 5 -1.14 -25.35 -14.06
C LYS A 5 -1.66 -24.37 -13.00
N ALA A 6 -2.07 -24.88 -11.84
CA ALA A 6 -2.48 -24.04 -10.73
C ALA A 6 -1.31 -23.13 -10.34
N TYR A 7 -1.55 -21.83 -10.28
CA TYR A 7 -0.54 -20.88 -9.84
C TYR A 7 -0.15 -21.14 -8.38
N VAL A 8 1.14 -21.10 -8.11
CA VAL A 8 1.70 -21.23 -6.76
C VAL A 8 2.21 -19.86 -6.38
N ALA A 9 1.67 -19.29 -5.30
CA ALA A 9 2.08 -17.98 -4.81
C ALA A 9 3.57 -17.98 -4.45
N ASP A 10 4.31 -16.99 -4.97
CA ASP A 10 5.69 -16.75 -4.57
C ASP A 10 5.73 -16.04 -3.20
N LEU A 11 5.65 -16.85 -2.15
CA LEU A 11 5.69 -16.38 -0.76
C LEU A 11 7.03 -15.73 -0.41
N LYS A 12 8.12 -16.10 -1.10
CA LYS A 12 9.43 -15.49 -0.84
C LYS A 12 9.46 -14.06 -1.37
N ALA A 13 8.99 -13.85 -2.59
CA ALA A 13 8.85 -12.52 -3.16
C ALA A 13 7.91 -11.66 -2.32
N LEU A 14 6.76 -12.22 -1.88
CA LEU A 14 5.82 -11.48 -1.05
C LEU A 14 6.44 -11.03 0.28
N HIS A 15 7.11 -11.92 1.02
CA HIS A 15 7.78 -11.54 2.26
C HIS A 15 8.89 -10.49 2.04
N ALA A 16 9.64 -10.58 0.94
CA ALA A 16 10.67 -9.60 0.61
C ALA A 16 10.07 -8.20 0.37
N GLU A 17 8.95 -8.12 -0.34
CA GLU A 17 8.22 -6.86 -0.54
C GLU A 17 7.67 -6.31 0.78
N CYS A 18 7.03 -7.15 1.60
CA CYS A 18 6.48 -6.71 2.89
C CYS A 18 7.57 -6.18 3.83
N GLY A 19 8.74 -6.83 3.89
CA GLY A 19 9.87 -6.35 4.68
C GLY A 19 10.45 -5.03 4.14
N SER A 20 10.53 -4.88 2.82
CA SER A 20 11.00 -3.64 2.19
C SER A 20 10.03 -2.49 2.45
N ASN A 21 8.72 -2.73 2.35
CA ASN A 21 7.69 -1.74 2.65
C ASN A 21 7.70 -1.31 4.12
N TYR A 22 7.94 -2.24 5.04
CA TYR A 22 8.11 -1.92 6.47
C TYR A 22 9.24 -0.91 6.69
N LEU A 23 10.41 -1.16 6.11
CA LEU A 23 11.54 -0.26 6.23
C LEU A 23 11.25 1.11 5.60
N ARG A 24 10.50 1.16 4.50
CA ARG A 24 10.14 2.43 3.86
C ARG A 24 9.16 3.23 4.71
N LEU A 25 8.08 2.60 5.17
CA LEU A 25 7.06 3.25 5.99
C LEU A 25 7.62 3.71 7.33
N THR A 26 8.41 2.88 8.03
CA THR A 26 9.01 3.28 9.31
C THR A 26 9.96 4.47 9.17
N ARG A 27 10.65 4.62 8.04
CA ARG A 27 11.46 5.82 7.75
C ARG A 27 10.64 7.06 7.47
N ILE A 28 9.52 6.91 6.75
CA ILE A 28 8.63 8.02 6.39
C ILE A 28 7.87 8.51 7.63
N LEU A 29 7.28 7.59 8.39
CA LEU A 29 6.42 7.89 9.53
C LEU A 29 7.24 8.31 10.76
N GLY A 30 8.38 7.66 11.01
CA GLY A 30 9.15 7.92 12.23
C GLY A 30 8.38 7.52 13.49
N LYS A 31 8.31 8.41 14.48
CA LYS A 31 7.46 8.24 15.67
C LYS A 31 6.12 8.88 15.39
N VAL A 32 5.05 8.08 15.46
CA VAL A 32 3.69 8.51 15.14
C VAL A 32 2.67 8.08 16.19
N GLU A 33 1.60 8.83 16.28
CA GLU A 33 0.40 8.53 17.07
C GLU A 33 -0.81 8.34 16.14
N ALA A 34 -1.87 7.73 16.67
CA ALA A 34 -3.11 7.59 15.91
C ALA A 34 -3.71 8.98 15.63
N GLY A 35 -4.07 9.22 14.37
CA GLY A 35 -4.53 10.52 13.85
C GLY A 35 -3.47 11.27 13.05
N ASP A 36 -2.18 10.90 13.16
CA ASP A 36 -1.12 11.56 12.38
C ASP A 36 -1.35 11.37 10.89
N SER A 37 -1.19 12.45 10.14
CA SER A 37 -1.39 12.48 8.69
C SER A 37 -0.21 13.12 7.98
N PHE A 38 0.18 12.53 6.85
CA PHE A 38 1.30 12.97 6.03
C PHE A 38 0.85 13.10 4.59
N ALA A 39 1.22 14.20 3.94
CA ALA A 39 0.91 14.47 2.55
C ALA A 39 2.21 14.64 1.76
N PHE A 40 2.33 13.92 0.65
CA PHE A 40 3.50 13.95 -0.21
C PHE A 40 3.08 14.24 -1.65
N PRO A 41 3.52 15.34 -2.26
CA PRO A 41 3.25 15.59 -3.67
C PRO A 41 3.95 14.51 -4.51
N LEU A 42 3.18 13.85 -5.37
CA LEU A 42 3.66 12.93 -6.40
C LEU A 42 3.92 13.73 -7.68
N SER A 43 4.92 14.61 -7.64
CA SER A 43 5.36 15.36 -8.81
C SER A 43 6.53 14.64 -9.49
N GLY A 44 6.41 14.40 -10.80
CA GLY A 44 7.48 13.84 -11.62
C GLY A 44 7.98 14.84 -12.66
N SER A 45 9.04 14.49 -13.39
CA SER A 45 9.56 15.30 -14.51
C SER A 45 8.56 15.48 -15.66
N GLN A 46 7.51 14.66 -15.70
CA GLN A 46 6.48 14.60 -16.74
C GLN A 46 5.13 15.22 -16.30
N GLY A 47 5.00 15.71 -15.07
CA GLY A 47 3.76 16.33 -14.58
C GLY A 47 3.45 16.06 -13.09
N ASP A 48 2.33 16.62 -12.64
CA ASP A 48 1.77 16.43 -11.30
C ASP A 48 0.79 15.24 -11.31
N PHE A 49 1.10 14.21 -10.52
CA PHE A 49 0.28 13.00 -10.37
C PHE A 49 -0.57 13.02 -9.09
N GLY A 50 -0.69 14.19 -8.46
CA GLY A 50 -1.47 14.40 -7.23
C GLY A 50 -0.63 14.25 -5.98
N THR A 51 -1.28 13.93 -4.86
CA THR A 51 -0.69 13.87 -3.52
C THR A 51 -0.94 12.50 -2.91
N LEU A 52 0.10 11.84 -2.43
CA LEU A 52 -0.02 10.66 -1.59
C LEU A 52 -0.30 11.09 -0.15
N LEU A 53 -1.41 10.61 0.41
CA LEU A 53 -1.80 10.78 1.78
C LEU A 53 -1.53 9.48 2.56
N LEU A 54 -0.84 9.60 3.69
CA LEU A 54 -0.70 8.55 4.69
C LEU A 54 -1.43 9.02 5.96
N GLU A 55 -2.34 8.21 6.48
CA GLU A 55 -3.06 8.49 7.73
C GLU A 55 -2.86 7.32 8.68
N VAL A 56 -2.34 7.59 9.88
CA VAL A 56 -2.18 6.60 10.93
C VAL A 56 -3.53 6.41 11.62
N VAL A 57 -4.18 5.28 11.36
CA VAL A 57 -5.52 4.99 11.88
C VAL A 57 -5.45 4.45 13.30
N GLU A 58 -4.46 3.62 13.60
CA GLU A 58 -4.31 2.98 14.90
C GLU A 58 -2.83 2.69 15.19
N CYS A 59 -2.42 2.91 16.45
CA CYS A 59 -1.13 2.49 16.99
C CYS A 59 -1.35 1.60 18.21
N ALA A 60 -0.93 0.34 18.10
CA ALA A 60 -0.85 -0.62 19.20
C ALA A 60 0.62 -1.03 19.42
N PRO A 61 0.97 -1.67 20.56
CA PRO A 61 2.38 -1.92 20.92
C PRO A 61 3.21 -2.68 19.88
N TYR A 62 2.58 -3.54 19.09
CA TYR A 62 3.25 -4.38 18.08
C TYR A 62 2.69 -4.19 16.67
N THR A 63 1.66 -3.35 16.51
CA THR A 63 1.00 -3.16 15.22
C THR A 63 0.59 -1.71 15.01
N THR A 64 0.84 -1.18 13.82
CA THR A 64 0.33 0.12 13.37
C THR A 64 -0.51 -0.08 12.12
N MET A 65 -1.66 0.56 12.06
CA MET A 65 -2.53 0.59 10.89
C MET A 65 -2.44 1.93 10.20
N VAL A 66 -2.16 1.91 8.90
CA VAL A 66 -2.01 3.11 8.07
C VAL A 66 -2.94 3.01 6.88
N THR A 67 -3.72 4.05 6.63
CA THR A 67 -4.40 4.25 5.34
C THR A 67 -3.43 4.94 4.39
N VAL A 68 -3.31 4.43 3.17
CA VAL A 68 -2.57 5.07 2.08
C VAL A 68 -3.55 5.40 0.97
N ALA A 69 -3.62 6.65 0.56
CA ALA A 69 -4.50 7.12 -0.51
C ALA A 69 -3.76 8.06 -1.44
N GLN A 70 -4.14 8.11 -2.72
CA GLN A 70 -3.65 9.11 -3.66
C GLN A 70 -4.81 10.03 -4.04
N THR A 71 -4.69 11.32 -3.76
CA THR A 71 -5.65 12.35 -4.21
C THR A 71 -5.08 13.10 -5.41
N GLY A 72 -5.86 13.39 -6.44
CA GLY A 72 -5.34 14.07 -7.62
C GLY A 72 -6.38 14.80 -8.47
N VAL A 73 -5.89 15.45 -9.53
CA VAL A 73 -6.70 16.29 -10.41
C VAL A 73 -7.87 15.51 -11.05
N LEU A 74 -7.79 14.18 -11.16
CA LEU A 74 -8.81 13.33 -11.78
C LEU A 74 -9.75 12.65 -10.79
N ASP A 75 -9.77 13.03 -9.51
CA ASP A 75 -10.62 12.40 -8.47
C ASP A 75 -12.13 12.47 -8.81
N HIS A 76 -12.54 13.38 -9.70
CA HIS A 76 -13.92 13.50 -10.19
C HIS A 76 -14.24 12.59 -11.38
N ILE A 77 -13.26 11.88 -11.93
CA ILE A 77 -13.39 11.00 -13.09
C ILE A 77 -13.08 9.54 -12.74
N ILE A 78 -12.16 9.30 -11.80
CA ILE A 78 -11.70 7.95 -11.42
C ILE A 78 -11.64 7.85 -9.89
N ASP A 79 -12.06 6.71 -9.34
CA ASP A 79 -11.87 6.39 -7.93
C ASP A 79 -10.39 6.40 -7.58
N SER A 80 -10.01 7.36 -6.74
CA SER A 80 -8.70 7.54 -6.15
C SER A 80 -8.21 6.25 -5.46
N PRO A 81 -7.04 5.71 -5.82
CA PRO A 81 -6.53 4.48 -5.21
C PRO A 81 -6.34 4.65 -3.70
N ARG A 82 -6.96 3.77 -2.91
CA ARG A 82 -6.86 3.72 -1.45
C ARG A 82 -6.59 2.31 -0.97
N MET A 83 -5.70 2.16 -0.01
CA MET A 83 -5.37 0.89 0.63
C MET A 83 -5.21 1.02 2.14
N SER A 84 -5.47 -0.07 2.85
CA SER A 84 -5.12 -0.21 4.27
C SER A 84 -3.87 -1.06 4.39
N VAL A 85 -2.93 -0.61 5.22
CA VAL A 85 -1.64 -1.26 5.43
C VAL A 85 -1.45 -1.54 6.91
N HIS A 86 -1.10 -2.79 7.24
CA HIS A 86 -0.72 -3.17 8.60
C HIS A 86 0.79 -3.29 8.68
N LEU A 87 1.40 -2.61 9.63
CA LEU A 87 2.79 -2.79 10.01
C LEU A 87 2.82 -3.68 11.25
N TYR A 88 3.53 -4.81 11.17
CA TYR A 88 3.83 -5.68 12.30
C TYR A 88 5.27 -5.44 12.73
N HIS A 89 5.46 -4.92 13.94
CA HIS A 89 6.78 -4.46 14.42
C HIS A 89 7.67 -5.60 14.93
N ASP A 90 7.06 -6.68 15.41
CA ASP A 90 7.71 -7.88 15.89
C ASP A 90 8.40 -8.66 14.76
N VAL A 91 7.71 -8.84 13.63
CA VAL A 91 8.21 -9.53 12.45
C VAL A 91 8.74 -8.59 11.37
N ARG A 92 8.67 -7.27 11.61
CA ARG A 92 9.18 -6.20 10.72
C ARG A 92 8.64 -6.31 9.29
N MET A 93 7.33 -6.46 9.17
CA MET A 93 6.64 -6.58 7.88
C MET A 93 5.51 -5.56 7.78
N ALA A 94 5.31 -5.01 6.58
CA ALA A 94 4.16 -4.19 6.25
C ALA A 94 3.42 -4.83 5.09
N GLU A 95 2.14 -5.13 5.28
CA GLU A 95 1.31 -5.74 4.23
C GLU A 95 0.07 -4.91 3.92
N VAL A 96 -0.29 -4.87 2.65
CA VAL A 96 -1.62 -4.37 2.23
C VAL A 96 -2.69 -5.38 2.66
N THR A 97 -3.63 -4.93 3.49
CA THR A 97 -4.74 -5.75 4.02
C THR A 97 -6.06 -5.51 3.29
N ASP A 98 -6.24 -4.33 2.70
CA ASP A 98 -7.44 -3.92 1.96
C ASP A 98 -7.06 -2.97 0.81
N PHE A 99 -7.76 -3.07 -0.32
CA PHE A 99 -7.65 -2.14 -1.45
C PHE A 99 -9.04 -1.74 -1.93
N GLN A 100 -9.29 -0.44 -2.10
CA GLN A 100 -10.56 0.13 -2.58
C GLN A 100 -11.82 -0.38 -1.85
N ARG A 101 -11.74 -0.58 -0.52
CA ARG A 101 -12.84 -1.07 0.33
C ARG A 101 -13.30 -2.49 -0.02
N GLN A 102 -12.50 -3.26 -0.76
CA GLN A 102 -12.72 -4.68 -0.96
C GLN A 102 -11.93 -5.48 0.10
N ARG A 103 -12.62 -5.86 1.18
CA ARG A 103 -12.06 -6.76 2.20
C ARG A 103 -12.03 -8.20 1.71
N HIS A 104 -10.96 -8.90 2.07
CA HIS A 104 -10.68 -10.33 1.89
C HIS A 104 -10.11 -10.76 0.53
N PHE A 105 -8.79 -10.80 0.46
CA PHE A 105 -8.06 -11.68 -0.47
C PHE A 105 -7.94 -13.06 0.18
N GLU A 106 -8.86 -13.97 -0.10
CA GLU A 106 -8.79 -15.35 0.39
C GLU A 106 -7.49 -16.00 -0.11
N GLY A 107 -6.58 -16.30 0.81
CA GLY A 107 -5.25 -16.88 0.54
C GLY A 107 -5.25 -18.30 -0.04
N ARG A 108 -6.39 -18.78 -0.55
CA ARG A 108 -6.52 -20.10 -1.16
C ARG A 108 -7.62 -20.15 -2.23
N ASN A 109 -7.49 -19.32 -3.25
CA ASN A 109 -8.34 -19.44 -4.43
C ASN A 109 -7.89 -20.64 -5.27
N ARG A 110 -8.55 -21.79 -5.05
CA ARG A 110 -8.42 -22.96 -5.93
C ARG A 110 -8.98 -22.58 -7.29
N TYR A 111 -8.15 -22.60 -8.33
CA TYR A 111 -8.62 -22.27 -9.67
C TYR A 111 -9.46 -23.41 -10.24
N PRO A 112 -10.58 -23.11 -10.93
CA PRO A 112 -11.13 -21.78 -11.20
C PRO A 112 -11.88 -21.21 -9.99
N ASN A 113 -11.49 -20.01 -9.53
CA ASN A 113 -12.30 -19.25 -8.57
C ASN A 113 -13.43 -18.53 -9.33
N PRO A 114 -14.71 -18.70 -8.96
CA PRO A 114 -15.85 -18.02 -9.60
C PRO A 114 -15.74 -16.49 -9.67
N ARG A 115 -14.84 -15.84 -8.91
CA ARG A 115 -14.61 -14.39 -8.94
C ARG A 115 -13.47 -13.92 -9.88
N MET A 116 -12.77 -14.82 -10.57
CA MET A 116 -11.62 -14.49 -11.46
C MET A 116 -10.46 -13.71 -10.81
N HIS A 117 -10.32 -13.74 -9.48
CA HIS A 117 -9.20 -13.11 -8.75
C HIS A 117 -7.84 -13.53 -9.32
N GLN A 118 -6.96 -12.56 -9.58
CA GLN A 118 -5.65 -12.85 -10.16
C GLN A 118 -4.76 -13.57 -9.13
N PRO A 119 -3.99 -14.57 -9.54
CA PRO A 119 -3.29 -15.44 -8.59
C PRO A 119 -2.21 -14.75 -7.72
N ASP A 120 -1.72 -13.59 -8.14
CA ASP A 120 -0.62 -12.82 -7.55
C ASP A 120 -1.05 -11.43 -7.04
N GLU A 121 -2.35 -11.17 -6.95
CA GLU A 121 -2.94 -9.88 -6.59
C GLU A 121 -2.34 -9.29 -5.30
N LYS A 122 -2.16 -10.10 -4.24
CA LYS A 122 -1.53 -9.63 -3.00
C LYS A 122 -0.08 -9.17 -3.19
N LEU A 123 0.69 -9.87 -4.04
CA LEU A 123 2.07 -9.47 -4.36
C LEU A 123 2.08 -8.20 -5.20
N GLN A 124 1.19 -8.08 -6.18
CA GLN A 124 1.06 -6.87 -7.01
C GLN A 124 0.70 -5.64 -6.15
N LEU A 125 -0.25 -5.76 -5.22
CA LEU A 125 -0.63 -4.67 -4.31
C LEU A 125 0.53 -4.23 -3.41
N ASN A 126 1.30 -5.18 -2.87
CA ASN A 126 2.46 -4.84 -2.06
C ASN A 126 3.59 -4.20 -2.88
N ARG A 127 3.78 -4.61 -4.14
CA ARG A 127 4.71 -3.92 -5.05
C ARG A 127 4.25 -2.51 -5.38
N PHE A 128 2.96 -2.33 -5.65
CA PHE A 128 2.36 -1.03 -5.93
C PHE A 128 2.54 -0.06 -4.75
N LEU A 129 2.28 -0.52 -3.52
CA LEU A 129 2.63 0.25 -2.31
C LEU A 129 4.13 0.61 -2.29
N GLY A 130 5.00 -0.35 -2.60
CA GLY A 130 6.44 -0.13 -2.64
C GLY A 130 6.88 0.95 -3.62
N GLU A 131 6.24 1.03 -4.79
CA GLU A 131 6.49 2.07 -5.79
C GLU A 131 6.11 3.47 -5.29
N TRP A 132 4.94 3.61 -4.68
CA TRP A 132 4.51 4.87 -4.05
C TRP A 132 5.48 5.32 -2.96
N LEU A 133 5.85 4.42 -2.05
CA LEU A 133 6.77 4.74 -0.96
C LEU A 133 8.17 5.10 -1.48
N THR A 134 8.61 4.46 -2.57
CA THR A 134 9.90 4.78 -3.21
C THR A 134 9.86 6.17 -3.84
N HIS A 135 8.76 6.54 -4.49
CA HIS A 135 8.57 7.91 -4.99
C HIS A 135 8.60 8.94 -3.86
N VAL A 136 7.88 8.68 -2.77
CA VAL A 136 7.89 9.58 -1.60
C VAL A 136 9.29 9.73 -1.01
N GLN A 137 10.09 8.66 -0.93
CA GLN A 137 11.46 8.78 -0.43
C GLN A 137 12.39 9.56 -1.37
N ALA A 138 12.16 9.49 -2.67
CA ALA A 138 12.99 10.16 -3.67
C ALA A 138 12.64 11.65 -3.84
N PHE A 139 11.36 12.00 -3.69
CA PHE A 139 10.82 13.33 -4.04
C PHE A 139 10.11 14.04 -2.88
N GLY A 140 9.85 13.35 -1.77
CA GLY A 140 9.16 13.88 -0.59
C GLY A 140 10.06 14.73 0.30
N GLN A 141 10.43 15.93 -0.16
CA GLN A 141 10.63 17.04 0.76
C GLN A 141 9.25 17.64 1.03
N ALA A 142 8.70 17.38 2.22
CA ALA A 142 7.40 17.90 2.61
C ALA A 142 7.50 19.41 2.89
N ASP A 143 6.80 20.21 2.08
CA ASP A 143 6.19 21.44 2.54
C ASP A 143 4.79 21.01 2.98
N VAL A 144 4.54 20.95 4.29
CA VAL A 144 3.22 20.57 4.83
C VAL A 144 2.29 21.75 4.57
N PRO A 145 1.24 21.64 3.73
CA PRO A 145 0.21 22.66 3.71
C PRO A 145 -0.59 22.47 5.00
N GLU A 146 -0.56 23.46 5.89
CA GLU A 146 -1.56 23.56 6.95
C GLU A 146 -2.94 23.55 6.28
N LEU A 147 -3.73 22.53 6.57
CA LEU A 147 -5.14 22.52 6.18
C LEU A 147 -5.87 23.61 6.97
N PRO A 148 -6.79 24.36 6.33
CA PRO A 148 -7.47 25.52 6.91
C PRO A 148 -8.44 25.19 8.04
#